data_AF-A0A848TSP8-F1
#
_entry.id   AF-A0A848TSP8-F1
#
_cell.length_a   1.000
_cell.length_b   1.000
_cell.length_c   1.000
_cell.angle_alpha   90.00
_cell.angle_beta   90.00
_cell.angle_gamma   90.00
#
_symmetry.space_group_name_H-M   'P 1'
#
loop_
_entity.id
_entity.type
_entity.pdbx_description
1 polymer ?
#
loop_
_entity_poly.entity_id
_entity_poly.type
_entity_poly.pdbx_seq_one_letter_code
_entity_poly.pdbx_strand_id
1 'polypeptide(L)'
;LWRPRRFDALLERFSRPAPPPPISPDPDVPHVGLRSREEIALRNALLAEEADTPPLKAEEVARIRALSAIRARAPEAVTEIKRISAGDDAITAAADRVSAVLDALVLRRIDPDGITFEANFGLTSLEYYSGFVFGFAAPGHVPVATGGRYDLLTASMSDGKSIPAVGGVIRPEILLAMKESAA
;
A
#
# COMPACT_ATOMS: atom_id res chain seq x y z
N LEU A 1 -3.78 7.40 -5.36
CA LEU A 1 -4.65 6.21 -5.51
C LEU A 1 -3.80 4.98 -5.83
N TRP A 2 -4.02 3.83 -5.16
CA TRP A 2 -3.31 2.58 -5.42
C TRP A 2 -3.51 2.04 -6.84
N ARG A 3 -2.42 1.62 -7.48
CA ARG A 3 -2.40 1.14 -8.87
C ARG A 3 -1.53 -0.13 -8.96
N PRO A 4 -2.07 -1.32 -8.63
CA PRO A 4 -1.28 -2.55 -8.48
C PRO A 4 -0.52 -2.92 -9.75
N ARG A 5 -1.17 -2.85 -10.92
CA ARG A 5 -0.49 -3.12 -12.21
C ARG A 5 0.67 -2.17 -12.49
N ARG A 6 0.55 -0.90 -12.09
CA ARG A 6 1.62 0.10 -12.28
C ARG A 6 2.75 -0.15 -11.27
N PHE A 7 2.40 -0.50 -10.03
CA PHE A 7 3.35 -0.85 -9.00
C PHE A 7 4.17 -2.09 -9.40
N ASP A 8 3.51 -3.15 -9.87
CA ASP A 8 4.19 -4.36 -10.35
C ASP A 8 5.10 -4.08 -11.56
N ALA A 9 4.65 -3.25 -12.51
CA ALA A 9 5.47 -2.84 -13.64
C ALA A 9 6.71 -2.03 -13.20
N LEU A 10 6.59 -1.20 -12.17
CA LEU A 10 7.72 -0.47 -11.58
C LEU A 10 8.67 -1.42 -10.86
N LEU A 11 8.16 -2.36 -10.05
CA LEU A 11 8.99 -3.38 -9.41
C LEU A 11 9.78 -4.17 -10.44
N GLU A 12 9.14 -4.62 -11.52
CA GLU A 12 9.81 -5.35 -12.60
C GLU A 12 10.91 -4.50 -13.26
N ARG A 13 10.59 -3.23 -13.58
CA ARG A 13 11.56 -2.30 -14.16
C ARG A 13 12.78 -2.07 -13.27
N PHE A 14 12.59 -1.89 -11.96
CA PHE A 14 13.70 -1.67 -11.01
C PHE A 14 14.45 -2.96 -10.63
N SER A 15 13.85 -4.12 -10.89
CA SER A 15 14.53 -5.41 -10.75
C SER A 15 15.41 -5.73 -11.97
N ARG A 16 15.11 -5.10 -13.11
CA ARG A 16 15.78 -5.33 -14.41
C ARG A 16 15.93 -4.00 -15.16
N PRO A 17 16.77 -3.07 -14.65
CA PRO A 17 16.96 -1.78 -15.30
C PRO A 17 17.52 -1.98 -16.70
N ALA A 18 16.97 -1.26 -17.67
CA ALA A 18 17.53 -1.22 -19.01
C ALA A 18 18.89 -0.50 -18.97
N PRO A 19 19.87 -0.90 -19.80
CA PRO A 19 21.13 -0.19 -19.88
C PRO A 19 20.89 1.26 -20.31
N PRO A 20 21.66 2.23 -19.79
CA PRO A 20 21.53 3.61 -20.21
C PRO A 20 21.80 3.73 -21.72
N PRO A 21 21.08 4.63 -22.43
CA PRO A 21 21.38 4.87 -23.83
C PRO A 21 22.82 5.43 -23.95
N PRO A 22 23.55 5.10 -25.03
CA PRO A 22 24.88 5.64 -25.23
C PRO A 22 24.80 7.17 -25.34
N ILE A 23 25.50 7.87 -24.44
CA ILE A 23 25.62 9.32 -24.48
C ILE A 23 26.88 9.64 -25.29
N SER A 24 26.71 10.07 -26.54
CA SER A 24 27.81 10.65 -27.32
C SER A 24 27.51 12.14 -27.49
N PRO A 25 28.14 13.03 -26.71
CA PRO A 25 28.06 14.45 -26.98
C PRO A 25 28.89 14.71 -28.23
N ASP A 26 28.24 14.81 -29.38
CA ASP A 26 28.87 15.39 -30.56
C ASP A 26 28.85 16.92 -30.38
N PRO A 27 30.02 17.56 -30.14
CA PRO A 27 30.11 18.99 -29.86
C PRO A 27 29.67 19.86 -31.05
N ASP A 28 29.63 19.29 -32.26
CA ASP A 28 29.29 20.00 -33.50
C ASP A 28 27.79 19.97 -33.85
N VAL A 29 26.96 19.34 -33.00
CA VAL A 29 25.50 19.32 -33.22
C VAL A 29 24.88 20.62 -32.70
N PRO A 30 24.11 21.35 -33.54
CA PRO A 30 23.37 22.52 -33.11
C PRO A 30 22.46 22.20 -31.92
N HIS A 31 22.41 23.10 -30.94
CA HIS A 31 21.51 22.93 -29.81
C HIS A 31 20.06 23.09 -30.28
N VAL A 32 19.28 21.99 -30.22
CA VAL A 32 17.88 21.94 -30.62
C VAL A 32 17.02 21.56 -29.42
N GLY A 33 15.96 22.31 -29.17
CA GLY A 33 14.98 22.03 -28.12
C GLY A 33 14.84 23.18 -27.11
N LEU A 34 14.03 22.94 -26.08
CA LEU A 34 13.70 23.93 -25.05
C LEU A 34 14.53 23.79 -23.76
N ARG A 35 15.30 22.71 -23.62
CA ARG A 35 16.12 22.46 -22.42
C ARG A 35 17.48 23.10 -22.58
N SER A 36 17.98 23.83 -21.59
CA SER A 36 19.32 24.39 -21.63
C SER A 36 20.41 23.31 -21.62
N ARG A 37 21.65 23.68 -21.96
CA ARG A 37 22.79 22.74 -21.90
C ARG A 37 23.04 22.26 -20.47
N GLU A 38 22.86 23.13 -19.48
CA GLU A 38 22.99 22.80 -18.06
C GLU A 38 21.90 21.80 -17.62
N GLU A 39 20.65 21.99 -18.04
CA GLU A 39 19.55 21.05 -17.74
C GLU A 39 19.81 19.67 -18.36
N ILE A 40 20.36 19.63 -19.58
CA ILE A 40 20.76 18.38 -20.24
C ILE A 40 21.90 17.71 -19.47
N ALA A 41 22.94 18.46 -19.08
CA ALA A 41 24.06 17.94 -18.31
C ALA A 41 23.60 17.36 -16.96
N LEU A 42 22.71 18.07 -16.25
CA LEU A 42 22.12 17.61 -15.00
C LEU A 42 21.32 16.31 -15.20
N ARG A 43 20.48 16.24 -16.23
CA ARG A 43 19.71 15.03 -16.53
C ARG A 43 20.60 13.85 -16.88
N ASN A 44 21.69 14.06 -17.62
CA ASN A 44 22.64 13.02 -17.95
C ASN A 44 23.37 12.49 -16.71
N ALA A 45 23.76 13.38 -15.79
CA ALA A 45 24.36 12.98 -14.51
C ALA A 45 23.39 12.11 -13.70
N LEU A 46 22.11 12.50 -13.59
CA LEU A 46 21.08 11.69 -12.92
C LEU A 46 20.88 10.33 -13.57
N LEU A 47 20.88 10.26 -14.91
CA LEU A 47 20.73 8.98 -15.64
C LEU A 47 21.94 8.05 -15.44
N ALA A 48 23.15 8.60 -15.32
CA ALA A 48 24.34 7.83 -15.01
C ALA A 48 24.26 7.26 -13.58
N GLU A 49 23.86 8.08 -12.60
CA GLU A 49 23.65 7.64 -11.22
C GLU A 49 22.55 6.56 -11.11
N GLU A 50 21.42 6.74 -11.82
CA GLU A 50 20.35 5.75 -11.90
C GLU A 50 20.86 4.42 -12.50
N ALA A 51 21.77 4.47 -13.49
CA ALA A 51 22.32 3.28 -14.13
C ALA A 51 23.32 2.52 -13.23
N ASP A 52 24.06 3.25 -12.39
CA ASP A 52 25.01 2.67 -11.43
C ASP A 52 24.29 2.10 -10.19
N THR A 53 23.01 2.46 -9.98
CA THR A 53 22.21 1.94 -8.87
C THR A 53 21.94 0.44 -9.06
N PRO A 54 22.29 -0.42 -8.08
CA PRO A 54 22.04 -1.85 -8.18
C PRO A 54 20.54 -2.18 -8.34
N PRO A 55 20.18 -3.22 -9.12
CA PRO A 55 18.81 -3.66 -9.22
C PRO A 55 18.27 -4.15 -7.86
N LEU A 56 16.95 -4.10 -7.70
CA LEU A 56 16.29 -4.69 -6.54
C LEU A 56 16.62 -6.18 -6.44
N LYS A 57 16.88 -6.66 -5.22
CA LYS A 57 17.16 -8.09 -5.03
C LYS A 57 15.91 -8.91 -5.29
N ALA A 58 16.05 -10.04 -5.98
CA ALA A 58 14.94 -10.91 -6.31
C ALA A 58 14.15 -11.38 -5.08
N GLU A 59 14.84 -11.60 -3.96
CA GLU A 59 14.24 -11.97 -2.67
C GLU A 59 13.36 -10.87 -2.07
N GLU A 60 13.76 -9.60 -2.19
CA GLU A 60 13.02 -8.45 -1.68
C GLU A 60 11.75 -8.22 -2.52
N VAL A 61 11.88 -8.35 -3.84
CA VAL A 61 10.75 -8.25 -4.78
C VAL A 61 9.74 -9.37 -4.52
N ALA A 62 10.22 -10.61 -4.33
CA ALA A 62 9.37 -11.74 -4.00
C ALA A 62 8.65 -11.54 -2.66
N ARG A 63 9.34 -10.98 -1.66
CA ARG A 63 8.76 -10.65 -0.35
C ARG A 63 7.66 -9.60 -0.45
N ILE A 64 7.88 -8.51 -1.19
CA ILE A 64 6.86 -7.46 -1.42
C ILE A 64 5.62 -8.04 -2.12
N ARG A 65 5.83 -8.86 -3.15
CA ARG A 65 4.74 -9.54 -3.86
C ARG A 65 3.98 -10.50 -2.94
N ALA A 66 4.69 -11.26 -2.11
CA ALA A 66 4.08 -12.18 -1.14
C ALA A 66 3.22 -11.42 -0.12
N LEU A 67 3.74 -10.34 0.49
CA LEU A 67 2.98 -9.49 1.41
C LEU A 67 1.73 -8.89 0.76
N SER A 68 1.88 -8.37 -0.46
CA SER A 68 0.78 -7.74 -1.20
C SER A 68 -0.29 -8.73 -1.62
N ALA A 69 0.03 -10.03 -1.74
CA ALA A 69 -0.90 -11.07 -2.15
C ALA A 69 -1.71 -11.67 -1.00
N ILE A 70 -1.43 -11.29 0.26
CA ILE A 70 -2.08 -11.90 1.43
C ILE A 70 -3.58 -11.61 1.41
N ARG A 71 -4.36 -12.68 1.30
CA ARG A 71 -5.79 -12.72 1.52
C ARG A 71 -6.15 -14.04 2.20
N ALA A 72 -6.46 -13.99 3.49
CA ALA A 72 -6.67 -15.16 4.33
C ALA A 72 -7.59 -14.84 5.51
N ARG A 73 -7.87 -15.83 6.38
CA ARG A 73 -8.49 -15.54 7.68
C ARG A 73 -7.54 -14.68 8.50
N ALA A 74 -8.07 -13.75 9.29
CA ALA A 74 -7.24 -12.75 9.96
C ALA A 74 -6.13 -13.36 10.85
N PRO A 75 -6.37 -14.42 11.65
CA PRO A 75 -5.30 -15.08 12.42
C PRO A 75 -4.20 -15.72 11.55
N GLU A 76 -4.59 -16.35 10.42
CA GLU A 76 -3.66 -16.95 9.46
C GLU A 76 -2.81 -15.88 8.79
N ALA A 77 -3.42 -14.74 8.42
CA ALA A 77 -2.72 -13.62 7.82
C ALA A 77 -1.63 -13.06 8.74
N VAL A 78 -1.89 -12.93 10.05
CA VAL A 78 -0.86 -12.52 11.02
C VAL A 78 0.34 -13.47 11.01
N THR A 79 0.06 -14.78 11.00
CA THR A 79 1.11 -15.81 10.95
C THR A 79 1.92 -15.71 9.66
N GLU A 80 1.24 -15.52 8.53
CA GLU A 80 1.86 -15.40 7.23
C GLU A 80 2.70 -14.12 7.08
N ILE A 81 2.22 -12.97 7.58
CA ILE A 81 2.99 -11.72 7.59
C ILE A 81 4.27 -11.89 8.40
N LYS A 82 4.21 -12.51 9.58
CA LYS A 82 5.40 -12.78 10.42
C LYS A 82 6.37 -13.75 9.76
N ARG A 83 5.85 -14.75 9.03
CA ARG A 83 6.70 -15.67 8.25
C ARG A 83 7.41 -14.95 7.12
N ILE A 84 6.71 -14.08 6.38
CA ILE A 84 7.27 -13.32 5.27
C ILE A 84 8.19 -12.18 5.75
N SER A 85 7.97 -11.63 6.95
CA SER A 85 8.84 -10.58 7.51
C SER A 85 10.28 -11.06 7.67
N ALA A 86 10.48 -12.35 7.89
CA ALA A 86 11.79 -12.98 8.11
C ALA A 86 12.71 -12.17 9.04
N GLY A 87 12.14 -11.61 10.11
CA GLY A 87 12.88 -10.80 11.09
C GLY A 87 12.95 -9.29 10.81
N ASP A 88 12.24 -8.77 9.80
CA ASP A 88 12.05 -7.32 9.67
C ASP A 88 11.19 -6.81 10.83
N ASP A 89 11.77 -5.97 11.68
CA ASP A 89 11.14 -5.45 12.89
C ASP A 89 9.91 -4.59 12.58
N ALA A 90 9.92 -3.82 11.49
CA ALA A 90 8.83 -2.93 11.14
C ALA A 90 7.61 -3.71 10.66
N ILE A 91 7.82 -4.73 9.82
CA ILE A 91 6.75 -5.63 9.33
C ILE A 91 6.23 -6.50 10.47
N THR A 92 7.11 -7.00 11.34
CA THR A 92 6.73 -7.80 12.51
C THR A 92 5.87 -6.97 13.47
N ALA A 93 6.28 -5.73 13.77
CA ALA A 93 5.49 -4.82 14.59
C ALA A 93 4.14 -4.48 13.95
N ALA A 94 4.04 -4.44 12.62
CA ALA A 94 2.75 -4.28 11.93
C ALA A 94 1.84 -5.49 12.13
N ALA A 95 2.38 -6.71 12.02
CA ALA A 95 1.64 -7.94 12.29
C ALA A 95 1.16 -8.02 13.75
N ASP A 96 2.00 -7.59 14.70
CA ASP A 96 1.64 -7.54 16.12
C ASP A 96 0.49 -6.57 16.39
N ARG A 97 0.45 -5.42 15.70
CA ARG A 97 -0.69 -4.50 15.79
C ARG A 97 -1.98 -5.14 15.27
N VAL A 98 -1.93 -5.91 14.19
CA VAL A 98 -3.10 -6.66 13.71
C VAL A 98 -3.52 -7.71 14.75
N SER A 99 -2.57 -8.47 15.30
CA SER A 99 -2.82 -9.44 16.37
C SER A 99 -3.53 -8.81 17.57
N ALA A 100 -3.05 -7.65 18.04
CA ALA A 100 -3.65 -6.93 19.16
C ALA A 100 -5.10 -6.49 18.89
N VAL A 101 -5.43 -6.15 17.63
CA VAL A 101 -6.82 -5.87 17.24
C VAL A 101 -7.67 -7.13 17.32
N LEU A 102 -7.16 -8.27 16.84
CA LEU A 102 -7.90 -9.55 16.92
C LEU A 102 -8.12 -9.98 18.37
N ASP A 103 -7.12 -9.85 19.24
CA ASP A 103 -7.24 -10.14 20.67
C ASP A 103 -8.33 -9.25 21.32
N ALA A 104 -8.37 -7.97 20.96
CA ALA A 104 -9.39 -7.04 21.44
C ALA A 104 -10.82 -7.36 20.92
N LEU A 105 -10.94 -8.04 19.78
CA LEU A 105 -12.21 -8.54 19.26
C LEU A 105 -12.67 -9.81 20.00
N VAL A 106 -11.75 -10.72 20.33
CA VAL A 106 -12.03 -11.91 21.15
C VAL A 106 -12.58 -11.49 22.52
N LEU A 107 -11.99 -10.48 23.17
CA LEU A 107 -12.49 -9.93 24.43
C LEU A 107 -13.92 -9.38 24.34
N ARG A 108 -14.37 -9.02 23.13
CA ARG A 108 -15.73 -8.58 22.82
C ARG A 108 -16.63 -9.71 22.31
N ARG A 109 -16.19 -10.96 22.42
CA ARG A 109 -16.88 -12.18 21.94
C ARG A 109 -17.13 -12.17 20.43
N ILE A 110 -16.27 -11.52 19.67
CA ILE A 110 -16.27 -11.56 18.20
C ILE A 110 -15.23 -12.60 17.79
N ASP A 111 -15.64 -13.56 16.95
CA ASP A 111 -14.77 -14.60 16.42
C ASP A 111 -13.86 -14.05 15.31
N PRO A 112 -12.52 -14.01 15.50
CA PRO A 112 -11.58 -13.56 14.48
C PRO A 112 -11.52 -14.47 13.25
N ASP A 113 -11.87 -15.75 13.38
CA ASP A 113 -11.83 -16.69 12.25
C ASP A 113 -12.89 -16.39 11.19
N GLY A 114 -13.95 -15.67 11.57
CA GLY A 114 -14.97 -15.14 10.65
C GLY A 114 -14.53 -13.88 9.87
N ILE A 115 -13.33 -13.36 10.13
CA ILE A 115 -12.82 -12.12 9.51
C ILE A 115 -11.81 -12.45 8.43
N THR A 116 -12.06 -11.95 7.21
CA THR A 116 -11.07 -11.98 6.13
C THR A 116 -10.12 -10.79 6.24
N PHE A 117 -8.83 -11.05 6.25
CA PHE A 117 -7.79 -10.05 6.08
C PHE A 117 -7.35 -10.00 4.62
N GLU A 118 -7.13 -8.80 4.10
CA GLU A 118 -6.55 -8.58 2.78
C GLU A 118 -5.58 -7.40 2.85
N ALA A 119 -4.32 -7.63 2.48
CA ALA A 119 -3.25 -6.63 2.60
C ALA A 119 -3.52 -5.36 1.79
N ASN A 120 -4.20 -5.51 0.64
CA ASN A 120 -4.52 -4.41 -0.26
C ASN A 120 -5.89 -3.77 0.00
N PHE A 121 -6.62 -4.22 1.03
CA PHE A 121 -7.95 -3.69 1.32
C PHE A 121 -7.87 -2.19 1.63
N GLY A 122 -8.75 -1.40 1.03
CA GLY A 122 -8.82 0.06 1.24
C GLY A 122 -7.78 0.90 0.51
N LEU A 123 -6.73 0.30 -0.06
CA LEU A 123 -5.70 1.04 -0.83
C LEU A 123 -6.28 1.70 -2.09
N THR A 124 -7.38 1.17 -2.62
CA THR A 124 -8.03 1.66 -3.85
C THR A 124 -8.89 2.91 -3.64
N SER A 125 -9.27 3.24 -2.41
CA SER A 125 -10.31 4.25 -2.16
C SER A 125 -9.95 5.33 -1.14
N LEU A 126 -9.06 5.10 -0.17
CA LEU A 126 -8.94 5.98 1.01
C LEU A 126 -7.47 6.14 1.48
N GLU A 127 -6.70 7.02 0.84
CA GLU A 127 -5.27 7.25 1.15
C GLU A 127 -5.00 8.07 2.43
N TYR A 128 -6.05 8.49 3.15
CA TYR A 128 -5.89 9.27 4.39
C TYR A 128 -5.73 8.39 5.64
N TYR A 129 -5.88 7.07 5.53
CA TYR A 129 -5.71 6.17 6.68
C TYR A 129 -4.23 5.98 7.03
N SER A 130 -3.94 6.00 8.33
CA SER A 130 -2.61 5.84 8.93
C SER A 130 -2.38 4.45 9.52
N GLY A 131 -3.36 3.55 9.44
CA GLY A 131 -3.30 2.23 10.07
C GLY A 131 -4.31 1.26 9.49
N PHE A 132 -4.86 0.38 10.34
CA PHE A 132 -5.82 -0.62 9.89
C PHE A 132 -7.10 0.05 9.34
N VAL A 133 -7.69 -0.63 8.38
CA VAL A 133 -8.98 -0.30 7.76
C VAL A 133 -9.89 -1.52 7.86
N PHE A 134 -11.19 -1.28 7.82
CA PHE A 134 -12.20 -2.33 7.88
C PHE A 134 -13.37 -2.01 6.97
N GLY A 135 -14.08 -3.06 6.56
CA GLY A 135 -15.33 -2.93 5.86
C GLY A 135 -16.25 -4.11 6.15
N PHE A 136 -17.54 -3.85 6.06
CA PHE A 136 -18.60 -4.85 6.20
C PHE A 136 -19.30 -4.95 4.86
N ALA A 137 -19.38 -6.16 4.30
CA ALA A 137 -20.03 -6.41 3.03
C ALA A 137 -20.69 -7.79 3.06
N ALA A 138 -21.77 -7.97 2.29
CA ALA A 138 -22.25 -9.30 1.94
C ALA A 138 -21.51 -9.80 0.68
N PRO A 139 -21.41 -11.11 0.48
CA PRO A 139 -20.83 -11.68 -0.74
C PRO A 139 -21.44 -11.08 -2.01
N GLY A 140 -20.62 -10.55 -2.91
CA GLY A 140 -21.06 -9.95 -4.17
C GLY A 140 -21.58 -8.50 -4.08
N HIS A 141 -21.57 -7.88 -2.91
CA HIS A 141 -22.04 -6.50 -2.72
C HIS A 141 -20.91 -5.53 -2.39
N VAL A 142 -21.13 -4.25 -2.70
CA VAL A 142 -20.30 -3.16 -2.19
C VAL A 142 -20.39 -3.08 -0.66
N PRO A 143 -19.33 -2.62 0.04
CA PRO A 143 -19.37 -2.49 1.48
C PRO A 143 -20.52 -1.58 1.98
N VAL A 144 -21.29 -2.08 2.94
CA VAL A 144 -22.34 -1.32 3.65
C VAL A 144 -21.75 -0.39 4.70
N ALA A 145 -20.60 -0.76 5.28
CA ALA A 145 -19.88 0.09 6.19
C ALA A 145 -18.38 -0.01 5.93
N THR A 146 -17.67 1.10 6.12
CA THR A 146 -16.22 1.19 5.96
C THR A 146 -15.64 2.12 7.01
N GLY A 147 -14.41 1.86 7.45
CA GLY A 147 -13.72 2.73 8.38
C GLY A 147 -12.26 2.37 8.53
N GLY A 148 -11.61 3.01 9.48
CA GLY A 148 -10.20 2.77 9.76
C GLY A 148 -9.59 3.85 10.63
N ARG A 149 -8.28 3.74 10.83
CA ARG A 149 -7.48 4.67 11.62
C ARG A 149 -6.93 5.81 10.76
N TYR A 150 -7.15 7.07 11.14
CA TYR A 150 -6.86 8.27 10.32
C TYR A 150 -6.11 9.37 11.09
N ASP A 151 -5.02 9.01 11.75
CA ASP A 151 -4.23 9.95 12.58
C ASP A 151 -3.55 11.07 11.74
N LEU A 152 -3.33 10.85 10.44
CA LEU A 152 -2.76 11.85 9.54
C LEU A 152 -3.78 12.95 9.19
N LEU A 153 -5.06 12.59 9.09
CA LEU A 153 -6.13 13.56 8.85
C LEU A 153 -6.31 14.47 10.06
N THR A 154 -6.22 13.94 11.28
CA THR A 154 -6.32 14.79 12.47
C THR A 154 -5.13 15.74 12.56
N ALA A 155 -3.92 15.27 12.24
CA ALA A 155 -2.71 16.10 12.23
C ALA A 155 -2.77 17.28 11.23
N SER A 156 -3.33 17.07 10.04
CA SER A 156 -3.46 18.14 9.04
C SER A 156 -4.45 19.24 9.46
N MET A 157 -5.38 18.92 10.35
CA MET A 157 -6.39 19.85 10.87
C MET A 157 -6.00 20.52 12.20
N SER A 158 -4.90 20.11 12.81
CA SER A 158 -4.52 20.47 14.19
C SER A 158 -3.12 21.08 14.31
N ASP A 159 -2.63 21.73 13.26
CA ASP A 159 -1.28 22.34 13.21
C ASP A 159 -0.17 21.32 13.54
N GLY A 160 -0.28 20.13 12.95
CA GLY A 160 0.70 19.05 13.11
C GLY A 160 0.54 18.19 14.37
N LYS A 161 -0.43 18.50 15.26
CA LYS A 161 -0.70 17.68 16.45
C LYS A 161 -1.50 16.43 16.10
N SER A 162 -0.83 15.31 15.88
CA SER A 162 -1.52 14.04 15.64
C SER A 162 -2.30 13.59 16.89
N ILE A 163 -3.62 13.44 16.75
CA ILE A 163 -4.49 12.83 17.74
C ILE A 163 -4.90 11.46 17.21
N PRO A 164 -4.65 10.36 17.94
CA PRO A 164 -5.10 9.03 17.55
C PRO A 164 -6.60 9.01 17.24
N ALA A 165 -6.98 8.61 16.04
CA ALA A 165 -8.38 8.66 15.61
C ALA A 165 -8.80 7.44 14.79
N VAL A 166 -9.95 6.87 15.14
CA VAL A 166 -10.58 5.75 14.46
C VAL A 166 -12.07 6.02 14.34
N GLY A 167 -12.66 5.61 13.23
CA GLY A 167 -14.06 5.86 12.93
C GLY A 167 -14.50 5.12 11.67
N GLY A 168 -15.79 5.20 11.38
CA GLY A 168 -16.36 4.56 10.21
C GLY A 168 -17.70 5.18 9.83
N VAL A 169 -18.15 4.87 8.62
CA VAL A 169 -19.42 5.28 8.06
C VAL A 169 -20.25 4.06 7.73
N ILE A 170 -21.55 4.16 7.94
CA ILE A 170 -22.55 3.19 7.48
C ILE A 170 -23.34 3.87 6.38
N ARG A 171 -23.56 3.17 5.26
CA ARG A 171 -24.33 3.62 4.11
C ARG A 171 -25.79 3.19 4.27
N PRO A 172 -26.69 4.06 4.77
CA PRO A 172 -28.05 3.64 5.14
C PRO A 172 -28.83 3.10 3.95
N GLU A 173 -28.60 3.63 2.76
CA GLU A 173 -29.25 3.22 1.52
C GLU A 173 -28.94 1.76 1.15
N ILE A 174 -27.69 1.32 1.33
CA ILE A 174 -27.30 -0.08 1.09
C ILE A 174 -27.85 -0.97 2.20
N LEU A 175 -27.76 -0.51 3.45
CA LEU A 175 -28.25 -1.28 4.59
C LEU A 175 -29.75 -1.58 4.46
N LEU A 176 -30.54 -0.59 4.01
CA LEU A 176 -31.97 -0.76 3.80
C LEU A 176 -32.24 -1.74 2.65
N ALA A 177 -31.59 -1.56 1.49
CA ALA A 177 -31.75 -2.45 0.34
C ALA A 177 -31.40 -3.92 0.67
N MET A 178 -30.37 -4.14 1.50
CA MET A 178 -29.97 -5.48 1.96
C MET A 178 -31.02 -6.10 2.90
N LYS A 179 -31.63 -5.31 3.78
CA LYS A 179 -32.70 -5.80 4.66
C LYS A 179 -33.94 -6.20 3.88
N GLU A 180 -34.33 -5.40 2.89
CA GLU A 180 -35.48 -5.68 2.04
C GLU A 180 -35.26 -6.91 1.14
N SER A 181 -34.02 -7.13 0.68
CA SER A 181 -33.69 -8.31 -0.15
C SER A 181 -33.57 -9.61 0.65
N ALA A 182 -33.42 -9.53 1.98
CA ALA A 182 -33.30 -10.68 2.87
C ALA A 182 -34.65 -11.12 3.50
N ALA A 183 -35.70 -10.32 3.33
CA ALA A 183 -37.06 -10.57 3.80
C ALA A 183 -37.90 -11.30 2.72
#